data_AF-A0A7S3C727-F1
#
_entry.id   AF-A0A7S3C727-F1
#
_cell.length_a   1.000
_cell.length_b   1.000
_cell.length_c   1.000
_cell.angle_alpha   90.00
_cell.angle_beta   90.00
_cell.angle_gamma   90.00
#
_symmetry.space_group_name_H-M   'P 1'
#
loop_
_entity.id
_entity.type
_entity.pdbx_description
1 polymer ?
#
loop_
_entity_poly.entity_id
_entity_poly.type
_entity_poly.pdbx_seq_one_letter_code
_entity_poly.pdbx_strand_id
1 'polypeptide(L)'
;LPVRKVPGIGKVTERILSGLGLNLARDLVSRSSAGLVVALFSEKASGALLRAGLGLGRSGAPDEDAGAGRKGISVERTFRPLRGKGLEAKLAEICAKLEDAMMDKGLRARHITVKMKGTDFVVRTKSKTLPFYTNSAEAMLQHATKLTSFDSDLRLIGVRMAGFEGDAVEQGQATLDSLFLDREPEEPAVSSVGGGGYFCETCKKHVAETKAEHEDWHLARSLQREVWSAGGLGASRKQAALPSKKAKCVGGMDLFVTKRPRKME
;
A
#
# COMPACT_ATOMS: atom_id res chain seq x y z
N LEU A 1 -24.09 -3.70 -9.33
CA LEU A 1 -23.20 -2.51 -9.31
C LEU A 1 -21.81 -2.91 -9.80
N PRO A 2 -21.24 -2.27 -10.83
CA PRO A 2 -19.85 -2.51 -11.26
C PRO A 2 -18.85 -2.13 -10.16
N VAL A 3 -17.77 -2.91 -10.00
CA VAL A 3 -16.75 -2.65 -8.96
C VAL A 3 -16.11 -1.27 -9.09
N ARG A 4 -15.99 -0.72 -10.30
CA ARG A 4 -15.40 0.61 -10.53
C ARG A 4 -16.20 1.77 -9.95
N LYS A 5 -17.49 1.57 -9.68
CA LYS A 5 -18.36 2.60 -9.06
C LYS A 5 -18.24 2.62 -7.54
N VAL A 6 -17.61 1.62 -6.94
CA VAL A 6 -17.39 1.55 -5.49
C VAL A 6 -16.27 2.52 -5.10
N PRO A 7 -16.49 3.40 -4.10
CA PRO A 7 -15.45 4.30 -3.61
C PRO A 7 -14.27 3.50 -3.03
N GLY A 8 -13.05 3.92 -3.36
CA GLY A 8 -11.82 3.20 -3.00
C GLY A 8 -11.33 2.21 -4.07
N ILE A 9 -12.17 1.80 -5.03
CA ILE A 9 -11.74 0.94 -6.15
C ILE A 9 -11.30 1.81 -7.34
N GLY A 10 -9.98 1.95 -7.47
CA GLY A 10 -9.32 2.64 -8.57
C GLY A 10 -9.16 1.78 -9.83
N LYS A 11 -8.63 2.39 -10.90
CA LYS A 11 -8.32 1.72 -12.19
C LYS A 11 -7.41 0.49 -12.04
N VAL A 12 -6.46 0.52 -11.10
CA VAL A 12 -5.53 -0.60 -10.87
C VAL A 12 -6.26 -1.77 -10.21
N THR A 13 -6.95 -1.52 -9.11
CA THR A 13 -7.71 -2.54 -8.39
C THR A 13 -8.82 -3.14 -9.25
N GLU A 14 -9.53 -2.33 -10.04
CA GLU A 14 -10.52 -2.79 -11.02
C GLU A 14 -9.91 -3.80 -12.01
N ARG A 15 -8.72 -3.54 -12.54
CA ARG A 15 -8.05 -4.45 -13.47
C ARG A 15 -7.64 -5.76 -12.80
N ILE A 16 -7.17 -5.70 -11.56
CA ILE A 16 -6.82 -6.91 -10.79
C ILE A 16 -8.07 -7.76 -10.58
N LEU A 17 -9.17 -7.15 -10.11
CA LEU A 17 -10.45 -7.84 -9.89
C LEU A 17 -11.05 -8.39 -11.19
N SER A 18 -11.01 -7.61 -12.27
CA SER A 18 -11.50 -8.04 -13.58
C SER A 18 -10.67 -9.20 -14.15
N GLY A 19 -9.35 -9.21 -13.91
CA GLY A 19 -8.48 -10.36 -14.23
C GLY A 19 -8.81 -11.64 -13.46
N LEU A 20 -9.48 -11.51 -12.32
CA LEU A 20 -10.01 -12.63 -11.51
C LEU A 20 -11.47 -12.97 -11.86
N GLY A 21 -12.05 -12.31 -12.88
CA GLY A 21 -13.46 -12.48 -13.25
C GLY A 21 -14.46 -11.75 -12.35
N LEU A 22 -13.99 -10.93 -11.41
CA LEU A 22 -14.83 -10.20 -10.45
C LEU A 22 -15.15 -8.81 -10.98
N ASN A 23 -16.32 -8.64 -11.59
CA ASN A 23 -16.71 -7.38 -12.26
C ASN A 23 -17.80 -6.62 -11.50
N LEU A 24 -18.57 -7.31 -10.66
CA LEU A 24 -19.68 -6.74 -9.90
C LEU A 24 -19.40 -6.80 -8.38
N ALA A 25 -19.98 -5.86 -7.63
CA ALA A 25 -19.83 -5.79 -6.18
C ALA A 25 -20.28 -7.07 -5.46
N ARG A 26 -21.32 -7.75 -5.97
CA ARG A 26 -21.77 -9.05 -5.45
C ARG A 26 -20.71 -10.15 -5.60
N ASP A 27 -19.87 -10.05 -6.63
CA ASP A 27 -18.83 -11.03 -6.92
C ASP A 27 -17.71 -10.91 -5.88
N LEU A 28 -17.60 -9.81 -5.11
CA LEU A 28 -16.62 -9.69 -4.03
C LEU A 28 -16.98 -10.54 -2.81
N VAL A 29 -18.26 -10.82 -2.61
CA VAL A 29 -18.81 -11.51 -1.42
C VAL A 29 -19.42 -12.87 -1.73
N SER A 30 -19.36 -13.31 -3.00
CA SER A 30 -19.80 -14.65 -3.37
C SER A 30 -18.93 -15.70 -2.67
N ARG A 31 -19.53 -16.83 -2.26
CA ARG A 31 -18.83 -17.92 -1.56
C ARG A 31 -17.60 -18.41 -2.32
N SER A 32 -17.69 -18.44 -3.66
CA SER A 32 -16.61 -18.89 -4.54
C SER A 32 -15.42 -17.93 -4.65
N SER A 33 -15.59 -16.65 -4.32
CA SER A 33 -14.61 -15.59 -4.59
C SER A 33 -14.20 -14.78 -3.37
N ALA A 34 -14.96 -14.83 -2.28
CA ALA A 34 -14.60 -14.18 -1.02
C ALA A 34 -13.25 -14.70 -0.49
N GLY A 35 -13.02 -16.02 -0.56
CA GLY A 35 -11.73 -16.63 -0.20
C GLY A 35 -10.57 -16.12 -1.05
N LEU A 36 -10.77 -15.95 -2.36
CA LEU A 36 -9.77 -15.40 -3.28
C LEU A 36 -9.41 -13.95 -2.94
N VAL A 37 -10.41 -13.12 -2.58
CA VAL A 37 -10.18 -11.72 -2.19
C VAL A 37 -9.36 -11.64 -0.90
N VAL A 38 -9.62 -12.51 0.08
CA VAL A 38 -8.85 -12.56 1.33
C VAL A 38 -7.44 -13.10 1.12
N ALA A 39 -7.26 -14.04 0.19
CA ALA A 39 -5.95 -14.63 -0.11
C ALA A 39 -5.01 -13.67 -0.85
N LEU A 40 -5.53 -12.91 -1.81
CA LEU A 40 -4.73 -12.08 -2.74
C LEU A 40 -4.45 -10.67 -2.25
N PHE A 41 -5.33 -10.11 -1.41
CA PHE A 41 -5.19 -8.75 -0.90
C PHE A 41 -4.73 -8.73 0.55
N SER A 42 -4.09 -7.65 0.96
CA SER A 42 -3.78 -7.44 2.38
C SER A 42 -5.08 -7.38 3.20
N GLU A 43 -5.01 -7.75 4.48
CA GLU A 43 -6.17 -7.78 5.38
C GLU A 43 -7.00 -6.49 5.36
N LYS A 44 -6.34 -5.33 5.32
CA LYS A 44 -7.02 -4.03 5.23
C LYS A 44 -7.76 -3.85 3.91
N ALA A 45 -7.14 -4.25 2.80
CA ALA A 45 -7.73 -4.12 1.47
C ALA A 45 -8.85 -5.13 1.26
N SER A 46 -8.67 -6.40 1.64
CA SER A 46 -9.72 -7.43 1.57
C SER A 46 -10.90 -7.06 2.47
N GLY A 47 -10.64 -6.62 3.70
CA GLY A 47 -11.68 -6.14 4.61
C GLY A 47 -12.46 -4.94 4.09
N ALA A 48 -11.83 -4.03 3.34
CA ALA A 48 -12.52 -2.92 2.68
C ALA A 48 -13.36 -3.38 1.47
N LEU A 49 -12.83 -4.30 0.66
CA LEU A 49 -13.54 -4.86 -0.51
C LEU A 49 -14.77 -5.68 -0.11
N LEU A 50 -14.66 -6.50 0.94
CA LEU A 50 -15.78 -7.29 1.45
C LEU A 50 -16.87 -6.40 2.05
N ARG A 51 -16.48 -5.40 2.88
CA ARG A 51 -17.42 -4.38 3.38
C ARG A 51 -18.15 -3.68 2.24
N ALA A 52 -17.42 -3.28 1.21
CA ALA A 52 -18.02 -2.65 0.05
C ALA A 52 -18.98 -3.58 -0.73
N GLY A 53 -18.66 -4.86 -0.86
CA GLY A 53 -19.54 -5.86 -1.49
C GLY A 53 -20.82 -6.12 -0.69
N LEU A 54 -20.74 -6.06 0.64
CA LEU A 54 -21.88 -6.15 1.57
C LEU A 54 -22.67 -4.83 1.68
N GLY A 55 -22.21 -3.74 1.05
CA GLY A 55 -22.82 -2.42 1.19
C GLY A 55 -22.59 -1.75 2.55
N LEU A 56 -21.61 -2.23 3.32
CA LEU A 56 -21.25 -1.67 4.62
C LEU A 56 -20.36 -0.43 4.43
N GLY A 57 -20.93 0.73 4.72
CA GLY A 57 -20.22 2.01 4.81
C GLY A 57 -19.95 2.40 6.27
N ARG A 58 -19.21 3.50 6.45
CA ARG A 58 -19.16 4.15 7.76
C ARG A 58 -20.48 4.87 8.01
N SER A 59 -21.15 4.53 9.11
CA SER A 59 -22.43 5.14 9.50
C SER A 59 -22.28 6.30 10.48
N GLY A 60 -21.13 6.42 11.13
CA GLY A 60 -20.82 7.50 12.08
C GLY A 60 -20.60 8.83 11.37
N ALA A 61 -21.10 9.91 12.00
CA ALA A 61 -20.94 11.28 11.50
C ALA A 61 -19.45 11.62 11.30
N PRO A 62 -19.09 12.54 10.39
CA PRO A 62 -17.72 13.01 10.22
C PRO A 62 -17.10 13.56 11.52
N ASP A 63 -17.94 14.04 12.44
CA ASP A 63 -17.55 14.75 13.65
C ASP A 63 -16.87 13.87 14.71
N GLU A 64 -17.01 12.53 14.66
CA GLU A 64 -16.23 11.64 15.54
C GLU A 64 -14.72 11.65 15.20
N ASP A 65 -14.36 12.12 14.00
CA ASP A 65 -12.97 12.39 13.58
C ASP A 65 -12.61 13.89 13.61
N ALA A 66 -13.43 14.75 14.22
CA ALA A 66 -13.10 16.18 14.36
C ALA A 66 -11.79 16.42 15.14
N GLY A 67 -11.28 15.39 15.84
CA GLY A 67 -9.97 15.36 16.49
C GLY A 67 -8.83 14.77 15.64
N ALA A 68 -9.07 14.32 14.40
CA ALA A 68 -8.05 13.80 13.51
C ALA A 68 -7.18 14.96 12.99
N GLY A 69 -6.22 15.37 13.83
CA GLY A 69 -5.22 16.36 13.52
C GLY A 69 -4.62 16.16 12.14
N ARG A 70 -4.34 17.27 11.46
CA ARG A 70 -3.74 17.25 10.12
C ARG A 70 -2.45 16.45 10.18
N LYS A 71 -2.31 15.35 9.43
CA LYS A 71 -1.12 14.47 9.50
C LYS A 71 0.11 14.98 8.73
N GLY A 72 -0.04 16.03 7.94
CA GLY A 72 1.07 16.66 7.24
C GLY A 72 0.67 17.85 6.37
N ILE A 73 1.67 18.64 6.00
CA ILE A 73 1.57 19.78 5.09
C ILE A 73 2.68 19.68 4.04
N SER A 74 2.37 20.00 2.79
CA SER A 74 3.33 19.87 1.70
C SER A 74 3.11 20.91 0.62
N VAL A 75 4.20 21.41 0.06
CA VAL A 75 4.20 22.30 -1.10
C VAL A 75 5.05 21.65 -2.19
N GLU A 76 4.49 21.53 -3.39
CA GLU A 76 5.19 21.01 -4.57
C GLU A 76 4.95 21.91 -5.78
N ARG A 77 5.95 22.02 -6.67
CA ARG A 77 5.84 22.80 -7.90
C ARG A 77 6.45 22.06 -9.07
N THR A 78 5.75 22.11 -10.20
CA THR A 78 6.25 21.66 -11.51
C THR A 78 6.86 22.86 -12.24
N PHE A 79 8.04 22.69 -12.82
CA PHE A 79 8.81 23.72 -13.52
C PHE A 79 9.48 23.12 -14.79
N ARG A 80 10.10 23.98 -15.59
CA ARG A 80 10.96 23.54 -16.72
C ARG A 80 12.14 22.72 -16.16
N PRO A 81 12.72 21.75 -16.87
CA PRO A 81 13.80 20.93 -16.31
C PRO A 81 14.95 21.80 -15.74
N LEU A 82 15.31 21.61 -14.46
CA LEU A 82 16.42 22.29 -13.80
C LEU A 82 17.35 21.29 -13.10
N ARG A 83 18.60 21.70 -12.92
CA ARG A 83 19.64 20.97 -12.17
C ARG A 83 20.55 21.96 -11.43
N GLY A 84 21.29 21.47 -10.43
CA GLY A 84 22.28 22.26 -9.68
C GLY A 84 21.69 23.49 -8.98
N LYS A 85 22.35 24.64 -9.10
CA LYS A 85 21.98 25.89 -8.41
C LYS A 85 20.54 26.35 -8.68
N GLY A 86 20.02 26.13 -9.90
CA GLY A 86 18.64 26.48 -10.24
C GLY A 86 17.61 25.67 -9.45
N LEU A 87 17.94 24.41 -9.15
CA LEU A 87 17.12 23.54 -8.32
C LEU A 87 17.19 23.95 -6.84
N GLU A 88 18.37 24.31 -6.34
CA GLU A 88 18.55 24.80 -4.96
C GLU A 88 17.74 26.08 -4.72
N ALA A 89 17.75 27.02 -5.67
CA ALA A 89 16.92 28.23 -5.60
C ALA A 89 15.41 27.89 -5.58
N LYS A 90 14.97 26.91 -6.37
CA LYS A 90 13.59 26.43 -6.33
C LYS A 90 13.23 25.72 -5.03
N LEU A 91 14.17 24.98 -4.46
CA LEU A 91 13.98 24.34 -3.16
C LEU A 91 13.82 25.40 -2.05
N ALA A 92 14.63 26.46 -2.07
CA ALA A 92 14.49 27.59 -1.15
C ALA A 92 13.12 28.27 -1.26
N GLU A 93 12.65 28.53 -2.48
CA GLU A 93 11.32 29.09 -2.73
C GLU A 93 10.21 28.22 -2.14
N ILE A 94 10.33 26.89 -2.25
CA ILE A 94 9.35 25.94 -1.71
C ILE A 94 9.40 25.88 -0.19
N CYS A 95 10.60 25.90 0.41
CA CYS A 95 10.76 25.93 1.87
C CYS A 95 10.15 27.20 2.48
N ALA A 96 10.37 28.37 1.88
CA ALA A 96 9.77 29.63 2.34
C ALA A 96 8.23 29.57 2.30
N LYS A 97 7.65 29.11 1.18
CA LYS A 97 6.19 28.92 1.06
C LYS A 97 5.63 27.90 2.05
N LEU A 98 6.42 26.90 2.40
CA LEU A 98 6.03 25.88 3.37
C LEU A 98 6.07 26.41 4.80
N GLU A 99 7.06 27.25 5.11
CA GLU A 99 7.15 27.99 6.37
C GLU A 99 5.94 28.88 6.56
N ASP A 100 5.59 29.73 5.59
CA ASP A 100 4.39 30.58 5.65
C ASP A 100 3.14 29.73 5.95
N ALA A 101 2.95 28.65 5.20
CA ALA A 101 1.79 27.78 5.35
C ALA A 101 1.74 26.99 6.68
N MET A 102 2.89 26.83 7.35
CA MET A 102 3.03 26.24 8.68
C MET A 102 2.83 27.29 9.79
N MET A 103 3.36 28.50 9.61
CA MET A 103 3.19 29.64 10.51
C MET A 103 1.73 30.07 10.59
N ASP A 104 1.03 30.15 9.45
CA ASP A 104 -0.41 30.44 9.38
C ASP A 104 -1.26 29.50 10.24
N LYS A 105 -0.76 28.29 10.51
CA LYS A 105 -1.44 27.25 11.28
C LYS A 105 -0.85 27.04 12.67
N GLY A 106 0.23 27.74 13.03
CA GLY A 106 0.95 27.55 14.29
C GLY A 106 1.54 26.13 14.46
N LEU A 107 1.88 25.44 13.37
CA LEU A 107 2.31 24.04 13.40
C LEU A 107 3.85 23.91 13.34
N ARG A 108 4.41 22.98 14.12
CA ARG A 108 5.81 22.55 14.04
C ARG A 108 5.88 21.05 13.79
N ALA A 109 6.78 20.60 12.93
CA ALA A 109 6.88 19.20 12.50
C ALA A 109 8.31 18.68 12.54
N ARG A 110 8.46 17.35 12.63
CA ARG A 110 9.78 16.69 12.70
C ARG A 110 10.12 15.82 11.50
N HIS A 111 9.14 15.35 10.73
CA HIS A 111 9.39 14.49 9.57
C HIS A 111 9.42 15.31 8.30
N ILE A 112 10.60 15.43 7.67
CA ILE A 112 10.77 16.08 6.38
C ILE A 112 10.81 15.03 5.27
N THR A 113 10.09 15.28 4.17
CA THR A 113 10.05 14.41 3.00
C THR A 113 10.20 15.25 1.74
N VAL A 114 11.21 14.94 0.93
CA VAL A 114 11.46 15.57 -0.36
C VAL A 114 10.99 14.65 -1.47
N LYS A 115 10.07 15.14 -2.30
CA LYS A 115 9.57 14.47 -3.50
C LYS A 115 10.25 15.11 -4.71
N MET A 116 10.83 14.28 -5.56
CA MET A 116 11.53 14.68 -6.78
C MET A 116 10.94 13.92 -7.96
N LYS A 117 10.74 14.60 -9.08
CA LYS A 117 10.31 13.97 -10.32
C LYS A 117 11.25 14.32 -11.46
N GLY A 118 11.78 13.30 -12.13
CA GLY A 118 12.59 13.45 -13.33
C GLY A 118 11.78 13.82 -14.56
N THR A 119 12.48 14.19 -15.64
CA THR A 119 11.91 14.44 -16.97
C THR A 119 11.23 13.21 -17.56
N ASP A 120 11.73 12.02 -17.22
CA ASP A 120 11.17 10.69 -17.47
C ASP A 120 9.88 10.38 -16.67
N PHE A 121 9.39 11.34 -15.88
CA PHE A 121 8.24 11.22 -14.98
C PHE A 121 8.43 10.21 -13.84
N VAL A 122 9.64 9.69 -13.61
CA VAL A 122 9.95 8.84 -12.47
C VAL A 122 9.97 9.69 -11.20
N VAL A 123 9.17 9.28 -10.21
CA VAL A 123 9.06 9.96 -8.91
C VAL A 123 9.95 9.23 -7.90
N ARG A 124 10.81 9.99 -7.22
CA ARG A 124 11.61 9.51 -6.09
C ARG A 124 11.28 10.35 -4.86
N THR A 125 11.10 9.68 -3.73
CA THR A 125 10.78 10.34 -2.46
C THR A 125 11.82 9.92 -1.43
N LYS A 126 12.41 10.89 -0.74
CA LYS A 126 13.37 10.68 0.34
C LYS A 126 12.87 11.38 1.59
N SER A 127 12.87 10.70 2.73
CA SER A 127 12.37 11.23 4.00
C SER A 127 13.40 11.09 5.11
N LYS A 128 13.37 12.02 6.06
CA LYS A 128 14.17 11.98 7.28
C LYS A 128 13.37 12.51 8.47
N THR A 129 13.54 11.86 9.61
CA THR A 129 13.04 12.36 10.90
C THR A 129 14.13 13.23 11.54
N LEU A 130 13.75 14.43 11.95
CA LEU A 130 14.60 15.36 12.69
C LEU A 130 14.48 15.09 14.20
N PRO A 131 15.55 15.34 14.98
CA PRO A 131 15.51 15.15 16.43
C PRO A 131 14.72 16.23 17.17
N PHE A 132 14.38 17.33 16.50
CA PHE A 132 13.59 18.45 17.04
C PHE A 132 12.45 18.82 16.09
N TYR A 133 11.42 19.46 16.63
CA TYR A 133 10.34 20.05 15.85
C TYR A 133 10.77 21.37 15.25
N THR A 134 10.48 21.60 13.97
CA THR A 134 10.83 22.83 13.26
C THR A 134 9.69 23.30 12.37
N ASN A 135 9.65 24.60 12.16
CA ASN A 135 8.83 25.29 11.17
C ASN A 135 9.65 26.31 10.35
N SER A 136 10.97 26.41 10.58
CA SER A 136 11.83 27.39 9.92
C SER A 136 12.26 26.94 8.53
N ALA A 137 12.17 27.83 7.53
CA ALA A 137 12.61 27.52 6.17
C ALA A 137 14.09 27.18 6.07
N GLU A 138 14.95 27.82 6.88
CA GLU A 138 16.39 27.58 6.87
C GLU A 138 16.72 26.15 7.31
N ALA A 139 16.13 25.71 8.42
CA ALA A 139 16.29 24.35 8.92
C ALA A 139 15.77 23.32 7.90
N MET A 140 14.58 23.57 7.32
CA MET A 140 14.00 22.71 6.28
C MET A 140 14.91 22.63 5.06
N LEU A 141 15.46 23.76 4.59
CA LEU A 141 16.35 23.81 3.44
C LEU A 141 17.64 23.04 3.68
N GLN A 142 18.31 23.23 4.83
CA GLN A 142 19.54 22.50 5.15
C GLN A 142 19.35 20.98 5.10
N HIS A 143 18.21 20.48 5.61
CA HIS A 143 17.91 19.06 5.59
C HIS A 143 17.42 18.57 4.23
N ALA A 144 16.61 19.36 3.52
CA ALA A 144 16.12 19.02 2.19
C ALA A 144 17.25 18.96 1.16
N THR A 145 18.23 19.87 1.21
CA THR A 145 19.40 19.85 0.33
C THR A 145 20.22 18.58 0.53
N LYS A 146 20.42 18.13 1.78
CA LYS A 146 21.09 16.84 2.07
C LYS A 146 20.34 15.63 1.52
N LEU A 147 19.01 15.70 1.47
CA LEU A 147 18.18 14.63 0.88
C LEU A 147 18.17 14.69 -0.65
N THR A 148 18.39 15.87 -1.23
CA THR A 148 18.37 16.11 -2.67
C THR A 148 19.71 15.70 -3.30
N SER A 149 19.95 14.39 -3.34
CA SER A 149 20.96 13.79 -4.20
C SER A 149 20.25 13.18 -5.40
N PHE A 150 20.33 13.87 -6.54
CA PHE A 150 19.73 13.46 -7.80
C PHE A 150 20.61 13.94 -8.96
N ASP A 151 20.97 13.01 -9.84
CA ASP A 151 22.00 13.25 -10.85
C ASP A 151 21.45 13.68 -12.22
N SER A 152 20.13 13.65 -12.41
CA SER A 152 19.47 14.06 -13.65
C SER A 152 18.60 15.30 -13.49
N ASP A 153 18.09 15.82 -14.60
CA ASP A 153 17.25 17.01 -14.58
C ASP A 153 15.90 16.72 -13.93
N LEU A 154 15.51 17.60 -13.00
CA LEU A 154 14.25 17.50 -12.29
C LEU A 154 13.25 18.50 -12.88
N ARG A 155 11.98 18.10 -12.93
CA ARG A 155 10.86 18.91 -13.40
C ARG A 155 9.83 19.23 -12.32
N LEU A 156 9.90 18.53 -11.19
CA LEU A 156 9.08 18.80 -10.02
C LEU A 156 9.91 18.49 -8.79
N ILE A 157 9.83 19.39 -7.82
CA ILE A 157 10.32 19.19 -6.48
C ILE A 157 9.24 19.64 -5.50
N GLY A 158 9.17 18.96 -4.38
CA GLY A 158 8.24 19.29 -3.31
C GLY A 158 8.78 18.86 -1.97
N VAL A 159 8.42 19.61 -0.93
CA VAL A 159 8.78 19.33 0.45
C VAL A 159 7.49 19.13 1.24
N ARG A 160 7.49 18.09 2.06
CA ARG A 160 6.41 17.72 2.96
C ARG A 160 6.95 17.65 4.38
N MET A 161 6.23 18.26 5.31
CA MET A 161 6.42 18.19 6.74
C MET A 161 5.29 17.39 7.38
N ALA A 162 5.62 16.48 8.29
CA ALA A 162 4.67 15.61 9.00
C ALA A 162 5.16 15.30 10.43
N GLY A 163 4.29 14.65 11.23
CA GLY A 163 4.53 14.40 12.66
C GLY A 163 4.58 15.71 13.40
N PHE A 164 3.41 16.31 13.61
CA PHE A 164 3.33 17.60 14.27
C PHE A 164 3.49 17.43 15.78
N GLU A 165 3.96 18.50 16.41
CA GLU A 165 4.03 18.56 17.86
C GLU A 165 2.62 18.53 18.47
N GLY A 166 2.41 17.67 19.48
CA GLY A 166 1.09 17.47 20.08
C GLY A 166 0.20 16.47 19.35
N ASP A 167 0.59 15.98 18.16
CA ASP A 167 0.04 14.71 17.67
C ASP A 167 0.48 13.64 18.68
N ALA A 168 -0.47 13.01 19.38
CA ALA A 168 -0.18 11.76 20.05
C ALA A 168 0.44 10.86 18.98
N VAL A 169 1.74 10.57 19.12
CA VAL A 169 2.36 9.52 18.35
C VAL A 169 1.53 8.31 18.72
N GLU A 170 0.58 7.90 17.87
CA GLU A 170 0.08 6.54 17.93
C GLU A 170 1.35 5.71 17.85
N GLN A 171 1.79 5.23 19.02
CA GLN A 171 2.91 4.33 19.15
C GLN A 171 2.58 3.26 18.13
N GLY A 172 3.36 3.22 17.05
CA GLY A 172 3.07 2.38 15.91
C GLY A 172 2.75 1.02 16.48
N GLN A 173 1.52 0.57 16.22
CA GLN A 173 0.93 -0.69 16.64
C GLN A 173 2.05 -1.64 17.07
N ALA A 174 2.20 -1.86 18.39
CA ALA A 174 3.25 -2.72 18.92
C ALA A 174 3.32 -3.94 18.02
N THR A 175 4.50 -4.23 17.46
CA THR A 175 4.66 -5.34 16.53
C THR A 175 4.01 -6.56 17.18
N LEU A 176 3.19 -7.27 16.40
CA LEU A 176 2.33 -8.36 16.88
C LEU A 176 3.04 -9.36 17.80
N ASP A 177 4.37 -9.42 17.73
CA ASP A 177 5.28 -10.16 18.61
C ASP A 177 4.98 -9.99 20.11
N SER A 178 4.59 -8.80 20.59
CA SER A 178 4.33 -8.58 22.02
C SER A 178 2.94 -9.03 22.48
N LEU A 179 2.02 -9.35 21.56
CA LEU A 179 0.68 -9.88 21.89
C LEU A 179 0.64 -11.41 21.95
N PHE A 180 1.65 -12.09 21.41
CA PHE A 180 1.70 -13.56 21.36
C PHE A 180 2.58 -14.20 22.44
N LEU A 181 3.29 -13.41 23.27
CA LEU A 181 4.21 -13.95 24.28
C LEU A 181 3.58 -14.17 25.68
N ASP A 182 2.36 -13.66 25.93
CA ASP A 182 1.76 -13.72 27.28
C ASP A 182 0.51 -14.63 27.39
N ARG A 183 0.33 -15.58 26.48
CA ARG A 183 -0.75 -16.58 26.63
C ARG A 183 -0.18 -17.94 26.99
N GLU A 184 -0.03 -18.18 28.30
CA GLU A 184 0.03 -19.55 28.80
C GLU A 184 -1.28 -20.28 28.43
N PRO A 185 -1.21 -21.53 27.94
CA PRO A 185 -2.38 -22.25 27.50
C PRO A 185 -3.17 -22.77 28.70
N GLU A 186 -4.29 -22.13 29.04
CA GLU A 186 -5.34 -22.79 29.83
C GLU A 186 -6.11 -23.79 28.96
N GLU A 187 -6.18 -25.05 29.40
CA GLU A 187 -6.95 -26.11 28.74
C GLU A 187 -8.47 -25.88 28.90
N PRO A 188 -9.25 -25.81 27.81
CA PRO A 188 -10.70 -25.68 27.94
C PRO A 188 -11.37 -27.04 28.20
N ALA A 189 -12.12 -27.10 29.30
CA ALA A 189 -13.05 -28.16 29.64
C ALA A 189 -14.15 -28.32 28.57
N VAL A 190 -14.43 -29.58 28.23
CA VAL A 190 -15.38 -29.99 27.18
C VAL A 190 -16.81 -29.90 27.72
N SER A 191 -17.68 -29.15 27.05
CA SER A 191 -19.14 -29.32 27.20
C SER A 191 -19.78 -29.49 25.82
N SER A 192 -20.58 -30.55 25.71
CA SER A 192 -21.21 -31.05 24.50
C SER A 192 -22.55 -30.36 24.25
N VAL A 193 -22.73 -29.79 23.06
CA VAL A 193 -24.06 -29.50 22.51
C VAL A 193 -24.09 -29.94 21.05
N GLY A 194 -25.09 -30.76 20.73
CA GLY A 194 -25.28 -31.42 19.45
C GLY A 194 -25.68 -30.49 18.32
N GLY A 195 -25.08 -30.75 17.16
CA GLY A 195 -25.38 -30.18 15.86
C GLY A 195 -24.34 -30.71 14.89
N GLY A 196 -24.75 -31.31 13.77
CA GLY A 196 -23.90 -32.05 12.84
C GLY A 196 -22.74 -31.22 12.28
N GLY A 197 -21.64 -31.19 13.02
CA GLY A 197 -20.37 -30.62 12.64
C GLY A 197 -19.27 -31.63 12.92
N TYR A 198 -18.16 -31.54 12.19
CA TYR A 198 -17.03 -32.45 12.36
C TYR A 198 -15.88 -31.74 13.09
N PHE A 199 -15.06 -32.52 13.78
CA PHE A 199 -13.88 -32.00 14.46
C PHE A 199 -12.71 -31.94 13.46
N CYS A 200 -12.12 -30.76 13.27
CA CYS A 200 -10.95 -30.59 12.42
C CYS A 200 -9.66 -30.75 13.22
N GLU A 201 -8.80 -31.69 12.84
CA GLU A 201 -7.52 -31.96 13.50
C GLU A 201 -6.48 -30.84 13.29
N THR A 202 -6.57 -30.09 12.20
CA THR A 202 -5.61 -29.02 11.86
C THR A 202 -5.77 -27.78 12.74
N CYS A 203 -7.00 -27.41 13.12
CA CYS A 203 -7.24 -26.29 14.03
C CYS A 203 -7.85 -26.64 15.38
N LYS A 204 -8.07 -27.93 15.67
CA LYS A 204 -8.63 -28.44 16.93
C LYS A 204 -9.96 -27.77 17.32
N LYS A 205 -10.85 -27.55 16.33
CA LYS A 205 -12.16 -26.92 16.53
C LYS A 205 -13.27 -27.77 15.91
N HIS A 206 -14.45 -27.72 16.52
CA HIS A 206 -15.68 -28.21 15.89
C HIS A 206 -16.16 -27.21 14.85
N VAL A 207 -16.41 -27.70 13.65
CA VAL A 207 -16.77 -26.90 12.49
C VAL A 207 -18.13 -27.34 11.98
N ALA A 208 -19.04 -26.38 11.81
CA ALA A 208 -20.40 -26.61 11.32
C ALA A 208 -20.48 -26.68 9.78
N GLU A 209 -19.43 -26.26 9.08
CA GLU A 209 -19.32 -26.26 7.61
C GLU A 209 -18.87 -27.61 7.04
N THR A 210 -18.92 -27.78 5.72
CA THR A 210 -18.52 -29.04 5.08
C THR A 210 -17.01 -29.27 5.15
N LYS A 211 -16.58 -30.54 5.22
CA LYS A 211 -15.17 -30.90 5.42
C LYS A 211 -14.22 -30.32 4.38
N ALA A 212 -14.65 -30.26 3.12
CA ALA A 212 -13.85 -29.76 2.01
C ALA A 212 -13.61 -28.23 2.11
N GLU A 213 -14.64 -27.44 2.42
CA GLU A 213 -14.53 -25.98 2.50
C GLU A 213 -13.58 -25.52 3.62
N HIS A 214 -13.61 -26.24 4.73
CA HIS A 214 -12.75 -25.94 5.87
C HIS A 214 -11.31 -26.42 5.68
N GLU A 215 -11.08 -27.52 4.95
CA GLU A 215 -9.74 -27.95 4.53
C GLU A 215 -9.11 -26.99 3.52
N ASP A 216 -9.90 -26.48 2.55
CA ASP A 216 -9.46 -25.44 1.61
C ASP A 216 -9.04 -24.15 2.32
N TRP A 217 -9.74 -23.78 3.41
CA TRP A 217 -9.36 -22.65 4.25
C TRP A 217 -8.00 -22.86 4.94
N HIS A 218 -7.71 -24.05 5.44
CA HIS A 218 -6.39 -24.38 6.01
C HIS A 218 -5.28 -24.32 4.96
N LEU A 219 -5.55 -24.80 3.75
CA LEU A 219 -4.60 -24.74 2.65
C LEU A 219 -4.27 -23.30 2.26
N ALA A 220 -5.28 -22.45 2.10
CA ALA A 220 -5.10 -21.02 1.81
C ALA A 220 -4.29 -20.33 2.92
N ARG A 221 -4.55 -20.66 4.18
CA ARG A 221 -3.84 -20.10 5.33
C ARG A 221 -2.39 -20.59 5.45
N SER A 222 -2.12 -21.85 5.11
CA SER A 222 -0.78 -22.42 5.08
C SER A 222 0.08 -21.77 3.99
N LEU A 223 -0.47 -21.59 2.79
CA LEU A 223 0.19 -20.90 1.68
C LEU A 223 0.54 -19.44 2.04
N GLN A 224 -0.34 -18.74 2.77
CA GLN A 224 -0.02 -17.40 3.27
C GLN A 224 1.13 -17.38 4.28
N ARG A 225 1.25 -18.40 5.14
CA ARG A 225 2.37 -18.53 6.09
C ARG A 225 3.70 -18.82 5.40
N GLU A 226 3.72 -19.69 4.38
CA GLU A 226 4.93 -20.04 3.65
C GLU A 226 5.45 -18.88 2.80
N VAL A 227 4.55 -18.16 2.11
CA VAL A 227 4.90 -16.97 1.32
C VAL A 227 5.47 -15.84 2.20
N TRP A 228 5.05 -15.77 3.47
CA TRP A 228 5.53 -14.78 4.43
C TRP A 228 6.81 -15.21 5.17
N SER A 229 6.98 -16.50 5.43
CA SER A 229 8.20 -17.06 6.02
C SER A 229 9.38 -17.02 5.05
N ALA A 230 9.12 -17.10 3.73
CA ALA A 230 10.11 -16.90 2.67
C ALA A 230 10.40 -15.42 2.38
N GLY A 231 10.39 -14.56 3.41
CA GLY A 231 10.68 -13.14 3.27
C GLY A 231 12.03 -12.87 2.60
N GLY A 232 11.98 -12.30 1.40
CA GLY A 232 13.01 -11.43 0.82
C GLY A 232 14.41 -12.02 0.61
N LEU A 233 14.71 -12.41 -0.63
CA LEU A 233 16.09 -12.41 -1.13
C LEU A 233 16.16 -11.78 -2.52
N GLY A 234 16.38 -10.47 -2.53
CA GLY A 234 17.42 -9.93 -3.40
C GLY A 234 18.76 -10.48 -2.91
N ALA A 235 19.20 -11.59 -3.50
CA ALA A 235 20.57 -12.07 -3.38
C ALA A 235 20.92 -12.87 -4.64
N SER A 236 21.97 -12.41 -5.32
CA SER A 236 22.61 -12.99 -6.49
C SER A 236 22.78 -14.51 -6.36
N ARG A 237 22.14 -15.28 -7.25
CA ARG A 237 22.50 -16.69 -7.46
C ARG A 237 22.79 -16.90 -8.94
N LYS A 238 24.07 -17.15 -9.22
CA LYS A 238 24.63 -17.52 -10.51
C LYS A 238 23.76 -18.61 -11.16
N GLN A 239 23.30 -18.35 -12.38
CA GLN A 239 22.64 -19.36 -13.20
C GLN A 239 23.66 -20.46 -13.53
N ALA A 240 23.44 -21.66 -12.99
CA ALA A 240 24.06 -22.86 -13.50
C ALA A 240 23.35 -23.23 -14.82
N ALA A 241 24.14 -23.34 -15.88
CA ALA A 241 23.69 -23.70 -17.22
C ALA A 241 23.03 -25.08 -17.24
N LEU A 242 21.84 -25.16 -17.87
CA LEU A 242 21.25 -26.41 -18.31
C LEU A 242 21.60 -26.64 -19.79
N PRO A 243 21.89 -27.89 -20.21
CA PRO A 243 22.43 -28.18 -21.53
C PRO A 243 21.38 -28.02 -22.63
N SER A 244 21.83 -27.41 -23.73
CA SER A 244 21.09 -27.22 -24.97
C SER A 244 20.64 -28.54 -25.59
N LYS A 245 19.34 -28.73 -25.81
CA LYS A 245 18.82 -29.66 -26.82
C LYS A 245 18.15 -28.86 -27.93
N LYS A 246 18.76 -28.93 -29.11
CA LYS A 246 18.25 -28.42 -30.39
C LYS A 246 16.98 -29.18 -30.77
N ALA A 247 15.89 -28.46 -31.09
CA ALA A 247 14.83 -28.99 -31.94
C ALA A 247 14.04 -27.86 -32.63
N LYS A 248 14.35 -27.70 -33.93
CA LYS A 248 13.52 -27.31 -35.09
C LYS A 248 12.46 -26.19 -34.92
N CYS A 249 12.77 -25.05 -35.54
CA CYS A 249 11.82 -24.01 -35.95
C CYS A 249 10.95 -24.49 -37.12
N VAL A 250 9.63 -24.36 -37.01
CA VAL A 250 8.70 -24.36 -38.17
C VAL A 250 7.56 -23.37 -37.87
N GLY A 251 7.41 -22.33 -38.72
CA GLY A 251 6.25 -21.43 -38.85
C GLY A 251 6.01 -20.47 -37.67
N GLY A 252 6.08 -19.13 -37.77
CA GLY A 252 5.61 -18.28 -38.86
C GLY A 252 4.19 -17.80 -38.55
N MET A 253 4.05 -16.70 -37.79
CA MET A 253 2.83 -15.89 -37.73
C MET A 253 3.13 -14.51 -37.12
N ASP A 254 3.31 -13.53 -38.01
CA ASP A 254 3.38 -12.11 -37.71
C ASP A 254 2.01 -11.59 -37.26
N LEU A 255 1.94 -11.04 -36.04
CA LEU A 255 0.81 -10.22 -35.60
C LEU A 255 1.17 -8.74 -35.72
N PHE A 256 0.80 -8.20 -36.88
CA PHE A 256 0.77 -6.78 -37.21
C PHE A 256 -0.04 -5.99 -36.16
N VAL A 257 0.63 -5.07 -35.45
CA VAL A 257 -0.04 -4.01 -34.67
C VAL A 257 -0.31 -2.84 -35.59
N THR A 258 -1.54 -2.72 -36.10
CA THR A 258 -1.98 -1.54 -36.85
C THR A 258 -2.25 -0.39 -35.89
N LYS A 259 -1.46 0.69 -36.02
CA LYS A 259 -1.68 1.99 -35.38
C LYS A 259 -3.01 2.59 -35.86
N ARG A 260 -3.88 2.98 -34.93
CA ARG A 260 -5.05 3.84 -35.23
C ARG A 260 -4.59 5.29 -35.49
N PRO A 261 -5.05 5.95 -36.56
CA PRO A 261 -4.82 7.38 -36.77
C PRO A 261 -5.74 8.22 -35.86
N ARG A 262 -5.22 9.38 -35.40
CA ARG A 262 -6.00 10.41 -34.70
C ARG A 262 -6.78 11.21 -35.74
N LYS A 263 -8.11 11.32 -35.58
CA LYS A 263 -8.93 12.31 -36.28
C LYS A 263 -8.63 13.70 -35.69
N MET A 264 -8.24 14.62 -36.57
CA MET A 264 -8.46 16.06 -36.39
C MET A 264 -9.87 16.35 -36.91
N GLU A 265 -10.69 16.97 -36.06
CA GLU A 265 -11.71 17.98 -36.37
C GLU A 265 -12.08 18.66 -35.05
#